data_AF-N0BN78-F1
#
_entry.id   AF-N0BN78-F1
#
_cell.length_a   1.000
_cell.length_b   1.000
_cell.length_c   1.000
_cell.angle_alpha   90.00
_cell.angle_beta   90.00
_cell.angle_gamma   90.00
#
_symmetry.space_group_name_H-M   'P 1'
#
loop_
_entity.id
_entity.type
_entity.pdbx_description
1 polymer ?
#
loop_
_entity_poly.entity_id
_entity_poly.type
_entity_poly.pdbx_seq_one_letter_code
_entity_poly.pdbx_strand_id
1 'polypeptide(L)'
;MIEYSSPRDLVITAVKNAIKKTDPTLLKILEVHLESREGKGLDMAYENPEKFVDSMRDLFGEYSGRFFELLLIQEVKELVGFKEQPNSLKEAIEILKTYVL
;
A
#
# COMPACT_ATOMS: atom_id res chain seq x y z
N MET A 1 -21.67 3.52 -3.70
CA MET A 1 -20.46 4.03 -3.03
C MET A 1 -19.97 2.91 -2.13
N ILE A 2 -18.74 2.44 -2.29
CA ILE A 2 -18.17 1.46 -1.38
C ILE A 2 -17.86 2.25 -0.10
N GLU A 3 -18.63 2.04 0.96
CA GLU A 3 -18.33 2.56 2.30
C GLU A 3 -17.09 1.82 2.80
N TYR A 4 -15.93 2.45 2.70
CA TYR A 4 -14.74 1.99 3.40
C TYR A 4 -14.87 2.38 4.87
N SER A 5 -14.74 1.39 5.76
CA SER A 5 -14.91 1.54 7.20
C SER A 5 -13.85 2.44 7.86
N SER A 6 -12.70 2.68 7.20
CA SER A 6 -11.66 3.63 7.65
C SER A 6 -10.65 3.94 6.53
N PRO A 7 -9.87 5.05 6.64
CA PRO A 7 -8.72 5.31 5.76
C PRO A 7 -7.75 4.14 5.69
N ARG A 8 -7.55 3.46 6.82
CA ARG A 8 -6.72 2.27 6.94
C ARG A 8 -7.21 1.15 6.04
N ASP A 9 -8.51 0.86 6.06
CA ASP A 9 -9.11 -0.21 5.23
C ASP A 9 -9.03 0.10 3.75
N LEU A 10 -9.09 1.39 3.38
CA LEU A 10 -8.87 1.84 2.01
C LEU A 10 -7.44 1.52 1.57
N VAL A 11 -6.43 1.86 2.37
CA VAL A 11 -5.02 1.55 2.05
C VAL A 11 -4.79 0.05 1.94
N ILE A 12 -5.32 -0.75 2.86
CA ILE A 12 -5.21 -2.21 2.80
C ILE A 12 -5.89 -2.75 1.53
N THR A 13 -7.02 -2.18 1.14
CA THR A 13 -7.71 -2.54 -0.10
C THR A 13 -6.88 -2.18 -1.32
N ALA A 14 -6.28 -0.99 -1.36
CA ALA A 14 -5.36 -0.56 -2.40
C ALA A 14 -4.18 -1.54 -2.53
N VAL A 15 -3.60 -1.96 -1.40
CA VAL A 15 -2.52 -2.96 -1.36
C VAL A 15 -2.97 -4.28 -1.98
N LYS A 16 -4.12 -4.80 -1.55
CA LYS A 16 -4.68 -6.05 -2.08
C LYS A 16 -4.97 -5.93 -3.58
N ASN A 17 -5.47 -4.80 -4.06
CA ASN A 17 -5.78 -4.58 -5.46
C ASN A 17 -4.52 -4.51 -6.32
N ALA A 18 -3.53 -3.70 -5.92
CA ALA A 18 -2.26 -3.58 -6.64
C ALA A 18 -1.59 -4.94 -6.81
N ILE A 19 -1.50 -5.71 -5.73
CA ILE A 19 -0.86 -7.03 -5.75
C ILE A 19 -1.66 -8.02 -6.62
N LYS A 20 -2.99 -8.05 -6.49
CA LYS A 20 -3.85 -8.92 -7.32
C LYS A 20 -3.77 -8.59 -8.81
N LYS A 21 -3.56 -7.31 -9.19
CA LYS A 21 -3.35 -6.90 -10.59
C LYS A 21 -2.03 -7.45 -11.15
N THR A 22 -1.02 -7.67 -10.29
CA THR A 22 0.25 -8.28 -10.68
C THR A 22 0.18 -9.80 -10.68
N ASP A 23 -0.04 -10.42 -9.51
CA ASP A 23 -0.24 -11.86 -9.33
C ASP A 23 -0.86 -12.08 -7.93
N PRO A 24 -2.06 -12.69 -7.84
CA PRO A 24 -2.72 -12.96 -6.56
C PRO A 24 -1.88 -13.75 -5.54
N THR A 25 -0.95 -14.59 -6.00
CA THR A 25 -0.07 -15.41 -5.15
C THR A 25 0.89 -14.56 -4.33
N LEU A 26 1.29 -13.40 -4.85
CA LEU A 26 2.21 -12.48 -4.19
C LEU A 26 1.63 -11.89 -2.91
N LEU A 27 0.30 -11.82 -2.79
CA LEU A 27 -0.35 -11.30 -1.59
C LEU A 27 0.02 -12.14 -0.37
N LYS A 28 -0.08 -13.47 -0.51
CA LYS A 28 0.24 -14.38 0.59
C LYS A 28 1.73 -14.36 0.93
N ILE A 29 2.58 -14.22 -0.07
CA ILE A 29 4.04 -14.11 0.11
C ILE A 29 4.38 -12.84 0.89
N LEU A 30 3.79 -11.70 0.51
CA LEU A 30 4.01 -10.43 1.20
C LEU A 30 3.51 -10.47 2.65
N GLU A 31 2.31 -11.04 2.90
CA GLU A 31 1.79 -11.20 4.26
C GLU A 31 2.73 -12.01 5.14
N VAL A 32 3.20 -13.17 4.66
CA VAL A 32 4.16 -14.01 5.39
C VAL A 32 5.48 -13.28 5.62
N HIS A 33 5.97 -12.54 4.63
CA HIS A 33 7.20 -11.76 4.77
C HIS A 33 7.06 -10.68 5.86
N LEU A 34 6.01 -9.86 5.82
CA LEU A 34 5.76 -8.81 6.80
C LEU A 34 5.57 -9.39 8.22
N GLU A 35 4.82 -10.48 8.36
CA GLU A 35 4.64 -11.15 9.65
C GLU A 35 5.98 -11.64 10.21
N SER A 36 6.83 -12.27 9.37
CA SER A 36 8.11 -12.83 9.80
C SER A 36 9.17 -11.77 10.14
N ARG A 37 9.22 -10.67 9.38
CA ARG A 37 10.25 -9.64 9.54
C ARG A 37 9.85 -8.59 10.58
N GLU A 38 8.57 -8.23 10.59
CA GLU A 38 8.08 -7.05 11.27
C GLU A 38 7.02 -7.34 12.35
N GLY A 39 6.52 -8.58 12.42
CA GLY A 39 5.44 -8.95 13.33
C GLY A 39 4.12 -8.27 13.02
N LYS A 40 3.94 -7.75 11.79
CA LYS A 40 2.76 -7.01 11.34
C LYS A 40 2.29 -7.49 9.98
N GLY A 41 1.00 -7.31 9.69
CA GLY A 41 0.43 -7.57 8.38
C GLY A 41 0.43 -6.32 7.48
N LEU A 42 -0.49 -6.32 6.50
CA LEU A 42 -0.65 -5.22 5.52
C LEU A 42 -0.98 -3.86 6.15
N ASP A 43 -1.43 -3.86 7.40
CA ASP A 43 -1.72 -2.66 8.19
C ASP A 43 -0.50 -1.73 8.30
N MET A 44 0.70 -2.30 8.21
CA MET A 44 1.94 -1.53 8.16
C MET A 44 1.94 -0.49 7.03
N ALA A 45 1.29 -0.79 5.90
CA ALA A 45 1.18 0.17 4.80
C ALA A 45 0.57 1.50 5.26
N TYR A 46 -0.40 1.50 6.18
CA TYR A 46 -1.01 2.71 6.74
C TYR A 46 -0.24 3.27 7.94
N GLU A 47 0.22 2.40 8.85
CA GLU A 47 0.86 2.79 10.10
C GLU A 47 2.29 3.32 9.92
N ASN A 48 3.07 2.68 9.04
CA ASN A 48 4.44 3.04 8.73
C ASN A 48 4.75 2.74 7.25
N PRO A 49 4.30 3.60 6.33
CA PRO A 49 4.43 3.36 4.88
C PRO A 49 5.88 3.26 4.40
N GLU A 50 6.81 3.98 5.01
CA GLU A 50 8.24 3.89 4.65
C GLU A 50 8.75 2.46 4.93
N LYS A 51 8.49 1.93 6.13
CA LYS A 51 8.90 0.58 6.50
C LYS A 51 8.22 -0.51 5.68
N PHE A 52 6.96 -0.29 5.29
CA PHE A 52 6.25 -1.19 4.38
C PHE A 52 6.94 -1.24 3.01
N VAL A 53 7.28 -0.07 2.44
CA VAL A 53 7.99 0.02 1.16
C VAL A 53 9.37 -0.61 1.24
N ASP A 54 10.11 -0.38 2.32
CA ASP A 54 11.41 -1.01 2.54
C ASP A 54 11.28 -2.54 2.59
N SER A 55 10.29 -3.08 3.30
CA SER A 55 10.02 -4.52 3.33
C SER A 55 9.65 -5.10 1.96
N MET A 56 8.92 -4.35 1.13
CA MET A 56 8.67 -4.78 -0.26
C MET A 56 9.95 -4.77 -1.09
N ARG A 57 10.83 -3.78 -0.93
CA ARG A 57 12.13 -3.72 -1.63
C ARG A 57 13.04 -4.86 -1.20
N ASP A 58 13.05 -5.21 0.08
CA ASP A 58 13.80 -6.35 0.58
C ASP A 58 13.29 -7.70 0.06
N LEU A 59 11.96 -7.84 -0.12
CA LEU A 59 11.35 -9.05 -0.65
C LEU A 59 11.50 -9.19 -2.18
N PHE A 60 11.25 -8.13 -2.94
CA PHE A 60 11.14 -8.17 -4.40
C PHE A 60 12.34 -7.55 -5.13
N GLY A 61 13.27 -6.94 -4.40
CA GLY A 61 14.37 -6.14 -4.92
C GLY A 61 13.99 -4.66 -5.12
N GLU A 62 15.00 -3.79 -5.12
CA GLU A 62 14.85 -2.32 -5.22
C GLU A 62 13.96 -1.86 -6.38
N TYR A 63 14.24 -2.36 -7.59
CA TYR A 63 13.51 -1.99 -8.79
C TYR A 63 12.04 -2.41 -8.67
N SER A 64 11.78 -3.70 -8.45
CA SER A 64 10.42 -4.25 -8.32
C SER A 64 9.64 -3.57 -7.18
N GLY A 65 10.29 -3.34 -6.04
CA GLY A 65 9.71 -2.64 -4.91
C GLY A 65 9.25 -1.23 -5.26
N ARG A 66 10.04 -0.49 -6.06
CA ARG A 66 9.62 0.82 -6.58
C ARG A 66 8.44 0.72 -7.55
N PHE A 67 8.40 -0.30 -8.42
CA PHE A 67 7.22 -0.53 -9.29
C PHE A 67 5.96 -0.81 -8.48
N PHE A 68 6.05 -1.66 -7.45
CA PHE A 68 4.95 -1.92 -6.54
C PHE A 68 4.49 -0.65 -5.83
N GLU A 69 5.42 0.17 -5.34
CA GLU A 69 5.09 1.45 -4.71
C GLU A 69 4.30 2.36 -5.66
N LEU A 70 4.70 2.47 -6.93
CA LEU A 70 3.97 3.27 -7.93
C LEU A 70 2.56 2.72 -8.20
N LEU A 71 2.41 1.40 -8.31
CA LEU A 71 1.09 0.77 -8.46
C LEU A 71 0.19 1.05 -7.26
N LEU A 72 0.73 0.98 -6.05
CA LEU A 72 -0.01 1.30 -4.81
C LEU A 72 -0.47 2.75 -4.77
N ILE A 73 0.41 3.69 -5.13
CA ILE A 73 0.07 5.11 -5.22
C ILE A 73 -1.11 5.30 -6.19
N GLN A 74 -1.06 4.63 -7.35
CA GLN A 74 -2.14 4.67 -8.33
C GLN A 74 -3.45 4.09 -7.77
N GLU A 75 -3.42 2.92 -7.12
CA GLU A 75 -4.63 2.33 -6.51
C GLU A 75 -5.24 3.25 -5.45
N VAL A 76 -4.42 3.81 -4.55
CA VAL A 76 -4.91 4.73 -3.51
C VAL A 76 -5.56 5.95 -4.17
N LYS A 77 -4.93 6.51 -5.21
CA LYS A 77 -5.49 7.62 -5.97
C LYS A 77 -6.83 7.27 -6.63
N GLU A 78 -6.94 6.11 -7.27
CA GLU A 78 -8.17 5.65 -7.93
C GLU A 78 -9.31 5.42 -6.93
N LEU A 79 -9.00 4.88 -5.75
CA LEU A 79 -9.99 4.63 -4.71
C LEU A 79 -10.48 5.90 -4.01
N VAL A 80 -9.60 6.89 -3.80
CA VAL A 80 -9.93 8.14 -3.09
C VAL A 80 -10.43 9.23 -4.02
N GLY A 81 -9.95 9.26 -5.27
CA GLY A 81 -10.29 10.29 -6.26
C GLY A 81 -9.59 11.64 -6.04
N PHE A 82 -8.48 11.68 -5.29
CA PHE A 82 -7.70 12.92 -5.13
C PHE A 82 -6.97 13.30 -6.44
N LYS A 83 -6.74 14.60 -6.66
CA LYS A 83 -6.19 15.13 -7.94
C LYS A 83 -4.66 15.16 -7.96
N GLU A 84 -4.07 15.19 -6.77
CA GLU A 84 -2.65 15.21 -6.47
C GLU A 84 -1.90 14.04 -7.12
N GLN A 85 -0.59 14.19 -7.26
CA GLN A 85 0.32 13.14 -7.75
C GLN A 85 1.41 12.88 -6.71
N PRO A 86 1.14 12.00 -5.73
CA PRO A 86 2.13 11.65 -4.72
C PRO A 86 3.32 10.94 -5.35
N ASN A 87 4.53 11.23 -4.86
CA ASN A 87 5.77 10.63 -5.32
C ASN A 87 6.19 9.40 -4.49
N SER A 88 5.51 9.18 -3.36
CA SER A 88 5.74 8.07 -2.43
C SER A 88 4.43 7.58 -1.82
N LEU A 89 4.43 6.35 -1.30
CA LEU A 89 3.29 5.81 -0.56
C LEU A 89 2.97 6.64 0.69
N LYS A 90 4.01 7.16 1.37
CA LYS A 90 3.85 8.05 2.53
C LYS A 90 3.07 9.31 2.18
N GLU A 91 3.48 9.98 1.12
CA GLU A 91 2.79 11.19 0.64
C GLU A 91 1.33 10.88 0.26
N ALA A 92 1.07 9.75 -0.40
CA ALA A 92 -0.30 9.32 -0.74
C ALA A 92 -1.17 9.13 0.51
N ILE A 93 -0.61 8.57 1.59
CA ILE A 93 -1.33 8.35 2.85
C ILE A 93 -1.51 9.65 3.64
N GLU A 94 -0.53 10.54 3.62
CA GLU A 94 -0.64 11.87 4.21
C GLU A 94 -1.77 12.66 3.52
N ILE A 95 -1.85 12.62 2.19
CA ILE A 95 -2.97 13.20 1.43
C ILE A 95 -4.29 12.51 1.81
N LEU A 96 -4.35 11.18 1.79
CA LEU A 96 -5.57 10.45 2.19
C LEU A 96 -6.07 10.90 3.58
N LYS A 97 -5.16 11.11 4.54
CA LYS A 97 -5.51 11.56 5.89
C LYS A 97 -6.15 12.95 5.90
N THR A 98 -5.83 13.85 4.97
CA THR A 98 -6.48 15.18 4.90
C THR A 98 -7.87 15.14 4.26
N TYR A 99 -8.19 14.09 3.50
CA TYR A 99 -9.49 13.93 2.83
C TYR A 99 -10.54 13.23 3.68
N VAL A 100 -10.12 12.46 4.70
CA VAL A 100 -11.02 11.63 5.53
C VAL A 100 -11.06 12.11 6.99
N LEU A 101 -10.34 13.19 7.32
CA LEU A 101 -10.43 13.93 8.59
C LEU A 101 -11.16 15.26 8.35
#